data_AF-X1EEW3-F1
#
_entry.id   AF-X1EEW3-F1
#
_cell.length_a   1.000
_cell.length_b   1.000
_cell.length_c   1.000
_cell.angle_alpha   90.00
_cell.angle_beta   90.00
_cell.angle_gamma   90.00
#
_symmetry.space_group_name_H-M   'P 1'
#
loop_
_entity.id
_entity.type
_entity.pdbx_description
1 polymer ?
#
loop_
_entity_poly.entity_id
_entity_poly.type
_entity_poly.pdbx_seq_one_letter_code
_entity_poly.pdbx_strand_id
1 'polypeptide(L)'
;ISLPGEASHADMGNLVTRDISMNGVFLITDTPLPVGAKINVDMILTLGGRKKQDSQQAWIKASGKVLRTDNLGMAVGFDDKSRILPLSKKSA
;
A
#
# COMPACT_ATOMS: atom_id res chain seq x y z
N ILE A 1 -17.29 18.48 -20.94
CA ILE A 1 -17.30 17.14 -21.57
C ILE A 1 -15.87 16.63 -21.45
N SER A 2 -15.59 15.77 -20.48
CA SER A 2 -14.23 15.26 -20.24
C SER A 2 -13.98 14.06 -21.15
N LEU A 3 -12.87 14.09 -21.88
CA LEU A 3 -12.48 13.05 -22.84
C LEU A 3 -12.04 11.76 -22.11
N PRO A 4 -12.30 10.57 -22.69
CA PRO A 4 -11.88 9.30 -22.11
C PRO A 4 -10.42 9.05 -22.47
N GLY A 5 -9.50 9.28 -21.52
CA GLY A 5 -8.09 8.98 -21.79
C GLY A 5 -7.07 9.47 -20.77
N GLU A 6 -7.40 10.45 -19.93
CA GLU A 6 -6.54 10.76 -18.80
C GLU A 6 -6.83 9.77 -17.66
N ALA A 7 -5.86 8.87 -17.42
CA ALA A 7 -5.78 8.20 -16.13
C ALA A 7 -5.55 9.29 -15.09
N SER A 8 -6.63 9.79 -14.49
CA SER A 8 -6.55 10.69 -13.35
C SER A 8 -5.72 9.98 -12.28
N HIS A 9 -4.60 10.60 -11.90
CA HIS A 9 -3.88 10.20 -10.70
C HIS A 9 -4.80 10.54 -9.53
N ALA A 10 -5.67 9.59 -9.16
CA ALA A 10 -6.47 9.68 -7.97
C ALA A 10 -5.53 9.60 -6.78
N ASP A 11 -5.23 10.75 -6.18
CA ASP A 11 -4.48 10.83 -4.94
C ASP A 11 -5.36 10.29 -3.82
N MET A 12 -5.22 8.99 -3.57
CA MET A 12 -5.81 8.35 -2.40
C MET A 12 -4.91 8.71 -1.24
N GLY A 13 -5.38 9.60 -0.37
CA GLY A 13 -4.63 10.04 0.82
C GLY A 13 -4.23 8.90 1.77
N ASN A 14 -3.87 9.20 3.01
CA ASN A 14 -3.37 8.18 3.94
C ASN A 14 -4.40 7.06 4.21
N LEU A 15 -4.11 5.86 3.70
CA LEU A 15 -4.89 4.65 3.93
C LEU A 15 -4.29 3.80 5.05
N VAL A 16 -5.14 3.03 5.72
CA VAL A 16 -4.73 2.04 6.71
C VAL A 16 -4.68 0.66 6.06
N THR A 17 -3.63 -0.10 6.36
CA THR A 17 -3.53 -1.50 5.96
C THR A 17 -4.26 -2.40 6.94
N ARG A 18 -5.08 -3.33 6.42
CA ARG A 18 -5.62 -4.42 7.25
C ARG A 18 -4.62 -5.56 7.35
N ASP A 19 -4.11 -5.99 6.19
CA ASP A 19 -3.24 -7.15 6.04
C ASP A 19 -2.13 -6.83 5.03
N ILE A 20 -0.93 -7.37 5.24
CA ILE A 20 0.19 -7.26 4.30
C ILE A 20 0.95 -8.59 4.20
N SER A 21 1.44 -8.89 3.00
CA SER A 21 2.27 -10.04 2.69
C SER A 21 3.37 -9.67 1.70
N MET A 22 4.22 -10.63 1.34
CA MET A 22 5.22 -10.46 0.28
C MET A 22 4.58 -10.19 -1.10
N ASN A 23 3.37 -10.70 -1.33
CA ASN A 23 2.72 -10.64 -2.66
C ASN A 23 1.68 -9.52 -2.78
N GLY A 24 1.40 -8.77 -1.70
CA GLY A 24 0.37 -7.76 -1.76
C GLY A 24 -0.10 -7.24 -0.40
N VAL A 25 -1.05 -6.32 -0.46
CA VAL A 25 -1.64 -5.62 0.69
C VAL A 25 -3.14 -5.48 0.53
N PHE A 26 -3.86 -5.49 1.64
CA PHE A 26 -5.24 -5.03 1.69
C PHE A 26 -5.33 -3.62 2.30
N LEU A 27 -5.84 -2.67 1.51
CA LEU A 27 -6.03 -1.27 1.89
C LEU A 27 -7.49 -1.02 2.24
N ILE A 28 -7.73 -0.52 3.45
CA ILE A 28 -9.08 -0.13 3.89
C ILE A 28 -9.42 1.21 3.25
N THR A 29 -10.54 1.27 2.55
CA THR A 29 -11.04 2.49 1.91
C THR A 29 -12.51 2.34 1.55
N ASP A 30 -13.27 3.44 1.66
CA ASP A 30 -14.67 3.49 1.21
C ASP A 30 -14.76 3.75 -0.31
N THR A 31 -13.64 4.08 -0.96
CA THR A 31 -13.55 4.44 -2.38
C THR A 31 -12.49 3.60 -3.11
N PRO A 32 -12.66 2.27 -3.20
CA PRO A 32 -11.68 1.40 -3.83
C PRO A 32 -11.54 1.72 -5.32
N LEU A 33 -10.31 1.66 -5.84
CA LEU A 33 -10.07 1.81 -7.27
C LEU A 33 -10.57 0.58 -8.04
N PRO A 34 -10.91 0.73 -9.33
CA PRO A 34 -11.34 -0.39 -10.16
C PRO A 34 -10.30 -1.52 -10.21
N VAL A 35 -10.77 -2.77 -10.21
CA VAL A 35 -9.93 -3.94 -10.53
C VAL A 35 -9.28 -3.69 -11.88
N GLY A 36 -7.94 -3.76 -11.95
CA GLY A 36 -7.25 -3.23 -13.12
C GLY A 36 -6.27 -2.11 -12.82
N ALA A 37 -6.62 -1.25 -11.87
CA ALA A 37 -5.90 -0.02 -11.60
C ALA A 37 -4.48 -0.31 -11.11
N LYS A 38 -3.51 0.39 -11.68
CA LYS A 38 -2.13 0.39 -11.22
C LYS A 38 -1.99 1.35 -10.06
N ILE A 39 -1.31 0.92 -9.01
CA ILE A 39 -1.10 1.71 -7.79
C ILE A 39 0.38 1.70 -7.45
N ASN A 40 0.90 2.87 -7.06
CA ASN A 40 2.17 2.97 -6.34
C ASN A 40 1.82 3.23 -4.87
N VAL A 41 2.40 2.45 -3.97
CA VAL A 41 2.15 2.54 -2.54
C VAL A 41 3.47 2.79 -1.83
N ASP A 42 3.55 3.93 -1.15
CA ASP A 42 4.58 4.22 -0.15
C ASP A 42 3.96 4.00 1.23
N MET A 43 4.54 3.12 2.04
CA MET A 43 3.94 2.67 3.30
C MET A 43 4.97 2.59 4.42
N ILE A 44 4.54 2.93 5.63
CA ILE A 44 5.32 2.75 6.85
C ILE A 44 4.70 1.59 7.62
N LEU A 45 5.42 0.47 7.71
CA LEU A 45 5.07 -0.62 8.61
C LEU A 45 5.75 -0.45 9.95
N THR A 46 5.01 -0.77 11.00
CA THR A 46 5.55 -0.90 12.35
C THR A 46 5.75 -2.39 12.63
N LEU A 47 7.00 -2.83 12.68
CA LEU A 47 7.42 -4.22 12.88
C LEU A 47 7.79 -4.46 14.35
N GLY A 48 7.10 -5.40 14.99
CA GLY A 48 7.39 -5.83 16.36
C GLY A 48 7.09 -4.79 17.44
N GLY A 49 7.44 -5.13 18.67
CA GLY A 49 7.23 -4.31 19.87
C GLY A 49 5.80 -4.38 20.41
N ARG A 50 5.65 -4.70 21.70
CA ARG A 50 4.36 -4.55 22.40
C ARG A 50 4.03 -3.07 22.66
N LYS A 51 5.04 -2.21 22.65
CA LYS A 51 4.97 -0.76 22.80
C LYS A 51 5.63 -0.07 21.61
N LYS A 52 5.15 1.11 21.25
CA LYS A 52 5.64 1.91 20.11
C LYS A 52 7.16 2.19 20.16
N GLN A 53 7.73 2.31 21.35
CA GLN A 53 9.18 2.55 21.54
C GLN A 53 10.06 1.35 21.18
N ASP A 54 9.52 0.13 21.28
CA ASP A 54 10.23 -1.11 20.97
C ASP A 54 10.00 -1.56 19.52
N SER A 55 9.20 -0.80 18.77
CA SER A 55 8.84 -1.13 17.40
C SER A 55 9.89 -0.61 16.41
N GLN A 56 10.18 -1.41 15.40
CA GLN A 56 11.00 -0.99 14.27
C GLN A 56 10.09 -0.48 13.15
N GLN A 57 10.42 0.66 12.56
CA GLN A 57 9.72 1.11 11.36
C GLN A 57 10.39 0.55 10.10
N ALA A 58 9.59 0.17 9.11
CA ALA A 58 10.05 -0.21 7.78
C ALA A 58 9.31 0.63 6.74
N TRP A 59 10.04 1.17 5.77
CA TRP A 59 9.48 1.89 4.64
C TRP A 59 9.40 0.92 3.48
N ILE A 60 8.18 0.70 3.01
CA ILE A 60 7.89 -0.11 1.85
C ILE A 60 7.54 0.81 0.71
N LYS A 61 8.26 0.64 -0.39
CA LYS A 61 7.89 1.21 -1.68
C LYS A 61 7.54 0.06 -2.61
N ALA A 62 6.27 -0.05 -2.95
CA ALA A 62 5.75 -1.13 -3.78
C ALA A 62 4.91 -0.56 -4.92
N SER A 63 4.92 -1.25 -6.05
CA SER A 63 3.98 -1.03 -7.14
C SER A 63 3.13 -2.28 -7.31
N GLY A 64 1.92 -2.11 -7.82
CA GLY A 64 1.03 -3.23 -8.00
C GLY A 64 -0.25 -2.89 -8.72
N LYS A 65 -1.18 -3.84 -8.69
CA LYS A 65 -2.48 -3.75 -9.35
C LYS A 65 -3.60 -4.18 -8.41
N VAL A 66 -4.75 -3.51 -8.48
CA VAL A 66 -5.96 -3.96 -7.77
C VAL A 66 -6.41 -5.30 -8.35
N LEU A 67 -6.43 -6.33 -7.50
CA LEU A 67 -6.85 -7.68 -7.83
C LEU A 67 -8.33 -7.90 -7.57
N ARG A 68 -8.85 -7.32 -6.49
CA ARG A 68 -10.27 -7.38 -6.09
C ARG A 68 -10.62 -6.22 -5.18
N THR A 69 -11.90 -5.91 -5.13
CA THR A 69 -12.50 -4.95 -4.20
C THR A 69 -13.59 -5.65 -3.39
N ASP A 70 -13.84 -5.15 -2.18
CA ASP A 70 -14.99 -5.55 -1.36
C ASP A 70 -15.48 -4.34 -0.55
N ASN A 71 -16.51 -4.54 0.27
CA ASN A 71 -17.14 -3.47 1.05
C ASN A 71 -16.21 -2.82 2.09
N LEU A 72 -15.04 -3.39 2.36
CA LEU A 72 -14.05 -2.86 3.29
C LEU A 72 -12.87 -2.18 2.59
N GLY A 73 -12.73 -2.33 1.27
CA GLY A 73 -11.68 -1.69 0.49
C GLY A 73 -11.18 -2.54 -0.66
N MET A 74 -9.85 -2.61 -0.83
CA MET A 74 -9.24 -3.23 -2.00
C MET A 74 -7.98 -4.05 -1.67
N ALA A 75 -7.82 -5.16 -2.39
CA ALA A 75 -6.61 -5.95 -2.38
C ALA A 75 -5.72 -5.56 -3.57
N VAL A 76 -4.47 -5.20 -3.27
CA VAL A 76 -3.45 -4.86 -4.25
C VAL A 76 -2.41 -5.97 -4.28
N GLY A 77 -2.22 -6.58 -5.45
CA GLY A 77 -1.12 -7.50 -5.70
C GLY A 77 0.13 -6.73 -6.07
N PHE A 78 1.24 -6.99 -5.40
CA PHE A 78 2.53 -6.36 -5.71
C PHE A 78 3.14 -6.96 -6.97
N ASP A 79 3.79 -6.11 -7.76
CA ASP A 79 4.61 -6.53 -8.90
C ASP A 79 5.85 -7.28 -8.40
N ASP A 80 6.38 -8.21 -9.19
CA ASP A 80 7.54 -9.07 -8.84
C ASP A 80 8.82 -8.29 -8.45
N LYS A 81 8.89 -7.01 -8.80
CA LYS A 81 10.02 -6.13 -8.49
C LYS A 81 9.87 -5.41 -7.15
N SER A 82 8.71 -5.49 -6.52
CA SER A 82 8.44 -4.86 -5.23
C SER A 82 9.24 -5.54 -4.13
N ARG A 83 9.90 -4.75 -3.28
CA ARG A 83 10.69 -5.24 -2.15
C ARG A 83 10.31 -4.52 -0.87
N ILE A 84 10.17 -5.30 0.21
CA ILE A 84 10.02 -4.79 1.56
C ILE A 84 11.41 -4.66 2.16
N LEU A 85 11.87 -3.43 2.40
CA LEU A 85 13.18 -3.18 2.99
C LEU A 85 13.01 -2.59 4.40
N PRO A 86 13.60 -3.19 5.45
CA PRO A 86 13.58 -2.59 6.77
C PRO A 86 14.35 -1.26 6.75
N LEU A 87 13.86 -0.25 7.47
CA LEU A 87 14.67 0.93 7.71
C LEU A 87 15.72 0.55 8.76
N SER A 88 16.98 0.59 8.38
CA SER A 88 18.07 0.57 9.35
C SER A 88 17.98 1.86 10.17
N LYS A 89 17.98 1.74 11.50
CA LYS A 89 18.21 2.91 12.36
C LYS A 89 19.55 3.51 11.93
N LYS A 90 19.53 4.74 11.43
CA LYS A 90 20.76 5.52 11.26
C LYS A 90 21.40 5.58 12.65
N SER A 91 22.59 5.00 12.81
CA SER A 91 23.35 5.17 14.04
C SER A 91 23.58 6.67 14.20
N ALA A 92 23.05 7.22 15.29
CA ALA A 92 23.26 8.61 15.68
C ALA A 92 24.71 8.80 16.13
#